data_AF-A0A3M0WJK6-F1
#
_entry.id   AF-A0A3M0WJK6-F1
#
_cell.length_a   1.000
_cell.length_b   1.000
_cell.length_c   1.000
_cell.angle_alpha   90.00
_cell.angle_beta   90.00
_cell.angle_gamma   90.00
#
_symmetry.space_group_name_H-M   'P 1'
#
loop_
_entity.id
_entity.type
_entity.pdbx_description
1 polymer ?
#
loop_
_entity_poly.entity_id
_entity_poly.type
_entity_poly.pdbx_seq_one_letter_code
_entity_poly.pdbx_strand_id
1 'polypeptide(L)' 'VFAVGREHGFEPMRDWFRAIYEVLFGASQGPRFGGFIALYGVRETAELIGRALAGELAAEAGATEAAERG' A
#
# COMPACT_ATOMS: atom_id res chain seq x y z
N VAL A 1 -3.49 -12.44 1.15
CA VAL A 1 -2.99 -11.50 0.10
C VAL A 1 -2.62 -12.19 -1.20
N PHE A 2 -1.67 -13.13 -1.23
CA PHE A 2 -1.29 -13.81 -2.49
C PHE A 2 -2.48 -14.53 -3.17
N ALA A 3 -3.24 -15.31 -2.38
CA ALA A 3 -4.41 -16.02 -2.89
C ALA A 3 -5.45 -15.08 -3.53
N VAL A 4 -5.67 -13.91 -2.93
CA VAL A 4 -6.60 -12.87 -3.43
C VAL A 4 -6.14 -12.38 -4.81
N GLY A 5 -4.86 -12.04 -4.97
CA GLY A 5 -4.33 -11.63 -6.28
C GLY A 5 -4.52 -12.71 -7.36
N ARG A 6 -4.32 -13.99 -7.00
CA ARG A 6 -4.58 -15.10 -7.93
C ARG A 6 -6.06 -15.26 -8.26
N GLU A 7 -6.94 -15.17 -7.27
CA GLU A 7 -8.39 -15.29 -7.45
C GLU A 7 -8.93 -14.21 -8.40
N HIS A 8 -8.36 -13.01 -8.37
CA HIS A 8 -8.70 -11.92 -9.28
C HIS A 8 -7.92 -11.93 -10.61
N GLY A 9 -7.16 -12.99 -10.90
CA GLY A 9 -6.52 -13.18 -12.21
C GLY A 9 -5.33 -12.26 -12.51
N PHE A 10 -4.66 -11.72 -11.49
CA PHE A 10 -3.43 -10.94 -11.71
C PHE A 10 -2.29 -11.84 -12.21
N GLU A 11 -1.87 -11.63 -13.46
CA GLU A 11 -0.72 -12.28 -14.08
C GLU A 11 0.08 -11.25 -14.91
N PRO A 12 1.38 -11.00 -14.60
CA PRO A 12 2.16 -11.65 -13.55
C PRO A 12 1.77 -11.20 -12.15
N MET A 13 1.82 -12.12 -11.18
CA MET A 13 1.54 -11.84 -9.76
C MET A 13 2.35 -10.69 -9.16
N ARG A 14 3.50 -10.33 -9.75
CA ARG A 14 4.29 -9.16 -9.35
C ARG A 14 3.50 -7.86 -9.47
N ASP A 15 2.60 -7.76 -10.45
CA ASP A 15 1.86 -6.54 -10.73
C ASP A 15 0.81 -6.26 -9.65
N TRP A 16 0.22 -7.32 -9.08
CA TRP A 16 -0.62 -7.22 -7.89
C TRP A 16 0.14 -6.62 -6.71
N PHE A 17 1.35 -7.10 -6.42
CA PHE A 17 2.14 -6.58 -5.32
C PHE A 17 2.63 -5.16 -5.59
N ARG A 18 3.07 -4.85 -6.82
CA ARG A 18 3.46 -3.50 -7.22
C ARG A 18 2.32 -2.51 -6.94
N ALA A 19 1.10 -2.83 -7.35
CA ALA A 19 -0.06 -1.98 -7.09
C ALA A 19 -0.28 -1.73 -5.58
N ILE A 20 -0.13 -2.77 -4.75
CA ILE A 20 -0.20 -2.61 -3.28
C ILE A 20 0.89 -1.65 -2.77
N TYR A 21 2.14 -1.77 -3.24
CA TYR A 21 3.20 -0.87 -2.77
C TYR A 21 3.01 0.56 -3.26
N GLU A 22 2.55 0.76 -4.50
CA GLU A 22 2.31 2.09 -5.06
C GLU A 22 1.17 2.79 -4.31
N VAL A 23 0.09 2.06 -4.01
CA VAL A 23 -1.07 2.61 -3.28
C VAL A 23 -0.76 2.89 -1.81
N LEU A 24 -0.04 1.99 -1.12
CA LEU A 24 0.17 2.12 0.34
C LEU A 24 1.42 2.91 0.71
N PHE A 25 2.44 2.92 -0.13
CA PHE A 25 3.77 3.44 0.22
C PHE A 25 4.38 4.36 -0.83
N GLY A 26 3.70 4.60 -1.96
CA GLY A 26 4.24 5.43 -3.05
C GLY A 26 5.50 4.85 -3.71
N ALA A 27 5.73 3.54 -3.58
CA ALA A 27 6.91 2.86 -4.10
C ALA A 27 6.51 1.68 -4.99
N SER A 28 7.25 1.40 -6.06
CA SER A 28 6.91 0.28 -6.96
C SER A 28 7.36 -1.11 -6.45
N GLN A 29 8.11 -1.17 -5.35
CA GLN A 29 8.62 -2.41 -4.77
C GLN A 29 8.90 -2.27 -3.27
N GLY A 30 8.99 -3.39 -2.56
CA GLY A 30 9.31 -3.42 -1.14
C GLY A 30 9.59 -4.83 -0.58
N PRO A 31 9.84 -4.95 0.74
CA PRO A 31 10.03 -6.24 1.40
C PRO A 31 8.74 -7.05 1.36
N ARG A 32 8.81 -8.39 1.39
CA ARG A 32 7.63 -9.28 1.30
C ARG A 32 6.45 -8.78 2.14
N PHE A 33 5.32 -8.47 1.49
CA PHE A 33 4.16 -7.86 2.14
C PHE A 33 3.60 -8.69 3.32
N GLY A 34 3.69 -10.02 3.28
CA GLY A 34 3.30 -10.87 4.41
C GLY A 34 4.15 -10.66 5.67
N GLY A 35 5.46 -10.37 5.51
CA GLY A 35 6.34 -10.03 6.62
C GLY A 35 6.03 -8.66 7.21
N PHE A 36 5.66 -7.69 6.37
CA PHE A 36 5.15 -6.40 6.81
C PHE A 36 3.89 -6.57 7.67
N ILE A 37 2.88 -7.32 7.20
CA ILE A 37 1.64 -7.58 7.96
C ILE A 37 1.93 -8.23 9.32
N ALA A 38 2.87 -9.18 9.35
CA ALA A 38 3.22 -9.89 10.59
C ALA A 38 3.83 -8.96 11.67
N LEU A 39 4.52 -7.89 11.25
CA LEU A 39 5.15 -6.93 12.16
C LEU A 39 4.26 -5.72 12.46
N TYR A 40 3.55 -5.21 11.45
CA TYR A 40 2.72 -4.00 11.55
C TYR A 40 1.35 -4.29 12.16
N GLY A 41 0.84 -5.51 11.97
CA GLY A 41 -0.46 -5.95 12.46
C GLY A 41 -1.53 -5.97 11.38
N VAL A 42 -2.45 -6.93 11.52
CA VAL A 42 -3.51 -7.19 10.53
C VAL A 42 -4.55 -6.06 10.53
N ARG A 43 -4.93 -5.57 11.72
CA ARG A 43 -5.94 -4.51 11.85
C ARG A 43 -5.40 -3.20 11.28
N GLU A 44 -4.18 -2.87 11.67
CA GLU A 44 -3.43 -1.69 11.27
C GLU A 44 -3.21 -1.69 9.76
N THR A 45 -2.89 -2.85 9.16
CA THR A 45 -2.80 -2.97 7.71
C THR A 45 -4.15 -2.75 7.02
N ALA A 46 -5.25 -3.28 7.57
CA ALA A 46 -6.58 -3.08 7.01
C ALA A 46 -7.02 -1.61 7.08
N GLU A 47 -6.74 -0.94 8.21
CA GLU A 47 -6.97 0.49 8.39
C GLU A 47 -6.14 1.32 7.41
N LEU A 48 -4.85 1.00 7.24
CA LEU A 48 -3.97 1.64 6.24
C LEU A 48 -4.52 1.49 4.82
N ILE A 49 -5.00 0.31 4.44
CA ILE A 49 -5.65 0.08 3.13
C ILE A 49 -6.90 0.94 3.00
N GLY A 50 -7.73 1.01 4.04
CA GLY A 50 -8.93 1.86 4.06
C GLY A 50 -8.61 3.33 3.81
N ARG A 51 -7.61 3.87 4.50
CA ARG A 51 -7.13 5.25 4.34
C ARG A 51 -6.59 5.51 2.94
N ALA A 52 -5.82 4.56 2.38
CA ALA A 52 -5.30 4.66 1.03
C ALA A 52 -6.43 4.70 -0.02
N LEU A 53 -7.45 3.83 0.13
CA LEU A 53 -8.62 3.81 -0.74
C LEU A 53 -9.48 5.09 -0.63
N ALA A 54 -9.47 5.75 0.53
CA ALA A 54 -10.09 7.06 0.74
C ALA A 54 -9.25 8.24 0.18
N GLY A 55 -8.03 7.98 -0.29
CA GLY A 55 -7.13 9.00 -0.83
C GLY A 55 -6.38 9.83 0.23
N GLU A 56 -6.47 9.45 1.51
CA GLU A 56 -5.90 10.21 2.62
C GLU A 56 -4.37 10.28 2.57
N LEU A 57 -3.71 9.18 2.18
CA LEU A 57 -2.24 9.11 2.12
C LEU A 57 -1.65 10.11 1.11
N ALA A 58 -2.33 10.30 -0.03
CA ALA A 58 -1.91 11.26 -1.04
C ALA A 58 -2.12 12.71 -0.58
N ALA A 59 -3.22 12.98 0.12
CA ALA A 59 -3.50 14.29 0.70
C ALA A 59 -2.46 14.67 1.77
N GLU A 60 -2.08 13.72 2.64
CA GLU A 60 -1.05 13.90 3.66
C GLU A 60 0.34 14.15 3.08
N ALA A 61 0.70 13.44 2.00
CA ALA A 61 1.97 13.64 1.30
C ALA A 61 2.05 15.07 0.72
N GLY A 62 1.00 15.53 0.04
CA GLY A 62 0.95 16.89 -0.51
C GLY A 62 0.95 17.98 0.58
N ALA A 63 0.31 17.72 1.72
CA ALA A 63 0.34 18.65 2.85
C ALA A 63 1.74 18.77 3.46
N THR A 64 2.46 17.65 3.57
CA THR A 64 3.86 17.63 4.04
C THR A 64 4.77 18.44 3.10
N GLU A 65 4.68 18.20 1.79
CA GLU A 65 5.48 18.93 0.80
C GLU A 65 5.20 20.45 0.79
N ALA A 66 3.95 20.85 1.01
CA ALA A 66 3.57 22.25 1.11
C ALA A 66 4.16 22.92 2.37
N ALA A 67 4.20 22.21 3.49
CA ALA A 67 4.77 22.70 4.74
C ALA A 67 6.29 22.87 4.68
N GLU A 68 7.00 22.04 3.91
CA GLU A 68 8.46 22.12 3.76
C GLU A 68 8.93 23.23 2.80
N ARG A 69 8.03 23.76 1.96
CA ARG A 69 8.33 24.81 0.96
C ARG A 69 8.04 26.24 1.42
N GLY A 70 7.41 26.42 2.58
CA GLY A 70 7.04 27.72 3.16
C GLY A 70 7.99 28.17 4.26
#